data_AF-A0A2V7S2E1-F1
#
_entry.id   AF-A0A2V7S2E1-F1
#
_cell.length_a   1.000
_cell.length_b   1.000
_cell.length_c   1.000
_cell.angle_alpha   90.00
_cell.angle_beta   90.00
_cell.angle_gamma   90.00
#
_symmetry.space_group_name_H-M   'P 1'
#
loop_
_entity.id
_entity.type
_entity.pdbx_description
1 polymer ?
#
loop_
_entity_poly.entity_id
_entity_poly.type
_entity_poly.pdbx_seq_one_letter_code
_entity_poly.pdbx_strand_id
1 'polypeptide(L)'
;MAENTTFQAAAYTAQGAERDSVTLPATLFDGTVNMPVMHQAVKAFLANQRQGNASTKIRKYVTGGNQKPWKQKGTGRARQGSIRAPQWVGGGTVFGPIPRSYAQYVPRQVRQLARKSAFNARARENAISIIDGFAFDTPKTKALLDLITRLGVADQKVLILTDGVKTNVFLSGRNLPRVHVMPYSDVSTYHILWSDVVLIEAGALGSPLEAAPETEDATEGAARPKRSADAARGARKAASKAGAKKAATRGAAKKSTAKRPTAKKAAAKKTASKSTKKKGK
;
A
#
# COMPACT_ATOMS: atom_id res chain seq x y z
N MET A 1 36.00 -12.31 -20.44
CA MET A 1 35.41 -11.39 -21.43
C MET A 1 33.91 -11.60 -21.35
N ALA A 2 33.12 -10.60 -20.98
CA ALA A 2 31.68 -10.76 -20.87
C ALA A 2 31.12 -10.85 -22.29
N GLU A 3 30.48 -11.97 -22.62
CA GLU A 3 29.69 -12.08 -23.84
C GLU A 3 28.57 -11.05 -23.75
N ASN A 4 28.49 -10.14 -24.72
CA ASN A 4 27.41 -9.17 -24.80
C ASN A 4 26.12 -9.91 -25.18
N THR A 5 25.45 -10.50 -24.20
CA THR A 5 24.13 -11.12 -24.39
C THR A 5 23.10 -10.02 -24.59
N THR A 6 22.69 -9.80 -25.84
CA THR A 6 21.60 -8.89 -26.18
C THR A 6 20.27 -9.57 -25.86
N PHE A 7 19.51 -9.02 -24.92
CA PHE A 7 18.15 -9.50 -24.61
C PHE A 7 17.12 -8.81 -25.50
N GLN A 8 16.14 -9.58 -25.97
CA GLN A 8 14.95 -9.07 -26.66
C GLN A 8 13.75 -9.19 -25.72
N ALA A 9 12.86 -8.20 -25.75
CA ALA A 9 11.60 -8.24 -25.02
C ALA A 9 10.42 -8.10 -25.99
N ALA A 10 9.33 -8.82 -25.72
CA ALA A 10 8.09 -8.64 -26.46
C ALA A 10 7.54 -7.23 -26.22
N ALA A 11 7.11 -6.56 -27.30
CA ALA A 11 6.52 -5.23 -27.22
C ALA A 11 5.02 -5.30 -27.51
N TYR A 12 4.26 -4.45 -26.82
CA TYR A 12 2.82 -4.34 -26.96
C TYR A 12 2.39 -2.88 -27.05
N THR A 13 1.32 -2.64 -27.78
CA THR A 13 0.62 -1.35 -27.77
C THR A 13 -0.08 -1.10 -26.43
N ALA A 14 -0.53 0.14 -26.19
CA ALA A 14 -1.33 0.50 -25.02
C ALA A 14 -2.69 -0.22 -24.95
N GLN A 15 -3.10 -0.90 -26.03
CA GLN A 15 -4.32 -1.69 -26.15
C GLN A 15 -4.06 -3.20 -26.06
N GLY A 16 -2.80 -3.63 -25.95
CA GLY A 16 -2.39 -5.03 -25.85
C GLY A 16 -2.25 -5.76 -27.19
N ALA A 17 -2.19 -5.06 -28.31
CA ALA A 17 -1.79 -5.66 -29.59
C ALA A 17 -0.27 -5.85 -29.66
N GLU A 18 0.17 -6.97 -30.23
CA GLU A 18 1.58 -7.32 -30.39
C GLU A 18 2.32 -6.36 -31.32
N ARG A 19 3.61 -6.13 -31.03
CA ARG A 19 4.55 -5.41 -31.87
C ARG A 19 5.86 -6.18 -32.01
N ASP A 20 6.70 -5.70 -32.92
CA ASP A 20 8.05 -6.20 -33.08
C ASP A 20 8.83 -6.14 -31.76
N SER A 21 9.59 -7.19 -31.49
CA SER A 21 10.40 -7.30 -30.28
C SER A 21 11.42 -6.17 -30.21
N VAL A 22 11.61 -5.62 -29.01
CA VAL A 22 12.51 -4.50 -28.77
C VAL A 22 13.76 -4.97 -28.07
N THR A 23 14.90 -4.49 -28.57
CA THR A 23 16.19 -4.78 -27.97
C THR A 23 16.39 -4.01 -26.67
N LEU A 24 16.66 -4.74 -25.60
CA LEU A 24 16.89 -4.16 -24.29
C LEU A 24 18.29 -3.51 -24.20
N PRO A 25 18.43 -2.37 -23.50
CA PRO A 25 19.71 -1.66 -23.40
C PRO A 25 20.74 -2.47 -22.62
N ALA A 26 21.89 -2.75 -23.25
CA ALA A 26 22.97 -3.58 -22.69
C ALA A 26 23.56 -3.05 -21.38
N THR A 27 23.44 -1.73 -21.12
CA THR A 27 23.93 -1.11 -19.87
C THR A 27 23.16 -1.62 -18.64
N LEU A 28 21.85 -1.82 -18.79
CA LEU A 28 20.95 -2.33 -17.75
C LEU A 28 20.84 -3.85 -17.81
N PHE A 29 20.84 -4.42 -19.02
CA PHE A 29 20.63 -5.83 -19.27
C PHE A 29 21.90 -6.51 -19.77
N ASP A 30 22.82 -6.79 -18.84
CA ASP A 30 24.08 -7.52 -19.12
C ASP A 30 23.99 -9.01 -18.76
N GLY A 31 22.83 -9.45 -18.29
CA GLY A 31 22.60 -10.83 -17.88
C GLY A 31 23.28 -11.22 -16.57
N THR A 32 24.03 -10.34 -15.90
CA THR A 32 24.71 -10.71 -14.65
C THR A 32 23.73 -10.74 -13.46
N VAL A 33 23.64 -11.87 -12.76
CA VAL A 33 22.74 -12.06 -11.63
C VAL A 33 23.53 -12.37 -10.37
N ASN A 34 23.49 -11.45 -9.39
CA ASN A 34 24.13 -11.63 -8.09
C ASN A 34 23.08 -11.92 -7.00
N MET A 35 22.87 -13.19 -6.69
CA MET A 35 21.89 -13.63 -5.69
C MET A 35 22.15 -13.10 -4.27
N PRO A 36 23.39 -13.14 -3.73
CA PRO A 36 23.67 -12.59 -2.39
C PRO A 36 23.26 -11.12 -2.23
N VAL A 37 23.56 -10.29 -3.23
CA VAL A 37 23.24 -8.85 -3.21
C VAL A 37 21.73 -8.62 -3.29
N MET A 38 21.03 -9.40 -4.13
CA MET A 38 19.56 -9.35 -4.18
C MET A 38 18.92 -9.74 -2.84
N HIS A 39 19.39 -10.83 -2.22
CA HIS A 39 18.90 -11.29 -0.92
C HIS A 39 19.13 -10.22 0.17
N GLN A 40 20.31 -9.61 0.22
CA GLN A 40 20.60 -8.54 1.18
C GLN A 40 19.68 -7.33 0.99
N ALA A 41 19.47 -6.90 -0.26
CA ALA A 41 18.60 -5.77 -0.56
C ALA A 41 17.13 -6.04 -0.16
N VAL A 42 16.62 -7.25 -0.45
CA VAL A 42 15.26 -7.67 -0.07
C VAL A 42 15.10 -7.76 1.44
N LYS A 43 16.07 -8.36 2.14
CA LYS A 43 16.05 -8.46 3.60
C LYS A 43 16.04 -7.08 4.25
N ALA A 44 16.85 -6.15 3.75
CA ALA A 44 16.86 -4.77 4.23
C ALA A 44 15.53 -4.07 3.95
N PHE A 45 14.95 -4.23 2.75
CA PHE A 45 13.64 -3.67 2.41
C PHE A 45 12.54 -4.14 3.37
N LEU A 46 12.43 -5.45 3.60
CA LEU A 46 11.46 -6.03 4.53
C LEU A 46 11.71 -5.62 5.99
N ALA A 47 12.97 -5.57 6.41
CA ALA A 47 13.34 -5.13 7.76
C ALA A 47 12.98 -3.66 8.00
N ASN A 48 13.14 -2.79 7.00
CA ASN A 48 12.82 -1.37 7.09
C ASN A 48 11.31 -1.10 7.20
N GLN A 49 10.45 -2.00 6.69
CA GLN A 49 9.00 -1.89 6.85
C GLN A 49 8.52 -2.29 8.26
N ARG A 50 9.34 -2.99 9.04
CA ARG A 50 8.96 -3.49 10.35
C ARG A 50 9.00 -2.37 11.39
N GLN A 51 7.85 -2.06 11.97
CA GLN A 51 7.70 -0.97 12.96
C GLN A 51 8.39 -1.24 14.31
N GLY A 52 8.32 -2.48 14.81
CA GLY A 52 9.03 -2.86 16.04
C GLY A 52 8.44 -2.34 17.36
N ASN A 53 7.12 -2.19 17.46
CA ASN A 53 6.42 -1.63 18.63
C ASN A 53 6.20 -2.63 19.79
N ALA A 54 6.78 -3.83 19.72
CA ALA A 54 6.62 -4.84 20.76
C ALA A 54 7.36 -4.40 22.04
N SER A 55 6.65 -4.40 23.17
CA SER A 55 7.19 -3.95 24.46
C SER A 55 6.66 -4.81 25.60
N THR A 56 7.54 -5.09 26.56
CA THR A 56 7.19 -5.76 27.81
C THR A 56 7.66 -4.94 29.00
N LYS A 57 6.97 -5.09 30.14
CA LYS A 57 7.37 -4.42 31.38
C LYS A 57 8.46 -5.24 32.05
N ILE A 58 9.69 -4.72 32.03
CA ILE A 58 10.74 -5.20 32.93
C ILE A 58 10.36 -4.92 34.39
N ARG A 59 11.03 -5.57 35.35
CA ARG A 59 10.77 -5.44 36.80
C ARG A 59 10.62 -3.97 37.28
N LYS A 60 11.35 -3.03 36.66
CA LYS A 60 11.29 -1.59 36.95
C LYS A 60 9.93 -0.95 36.60
N TYR A 61 9.29 -1.39 35.52
CA TYR A 61 8.05 -0.81 35.00
C TYR A 61 6.77 -1.52 35.48
N VAL A 62 6.89 -2.70 36.09
CA VAL A 62 5.76 -3.38 36.74
C VAL A 62 5.38 -2.62 38.02
N THR A 63 4.09 -2.53 38.35
CA THR A 63 3.57 -1.83 39.56
C THR A 63 3.74 -2.68 40.83
N GLY A 64 3.82 -2.11 42.05
CA GLY A 64 3.90 -2.87 43.32
C GLY A 64 5.29 -2.91 44.00
N GLY A 65 5.76 -4.01 44.59
CA GLY A 65 7.20 -4.30 44.79
C GLY A 65 8.15 -3.35 45.55
N ASN A 66 7.67 -2.23 46.11
CA ASN A 66 8.50 -1.20 46.77
C ASN A 66 8.91 -1.55 48.20
N GLN A 67 8.40 -2.65 48.75
CA GLN A 67 8.74 -3.16 50.07
C GLN A 67 9.13 -4.63 49.98
N LYS A 68 10.07 -5.03 50.84
CA LYS A 68 10.48 -6.41 50.98
C LYS A 68 9.31 -7.25 51.52
N PRO A 69 8.96 -8.39 50.90
CA PRO A 69 7.82 -9.19 51.31
C PRO A 69 7.91 -9.72 52.75
N TRP A 70 9.11 -10.08 53.21
CA TRP A 70 9.37 -10.55 54.58
C TRP A 70 10.82 -10.31 55.02
N LYS A 71 11.11 -10.53 56.31
CA LYS A 71 12.45 -10.37 56.91
C LYS A 71 13.49 -11.28 56.21
N GLN A 72 14.77 -10.87 56.18
CA GLN A 72 15.84 -11.59 55.45
C GLN A 72 16.09 -13.03 55.96
N LYS A 73 15.81 -13.28 57.24
CA LYS A 73 15.98 -14.56 57.93
C LYS A 73 14.83 -14.76 58.94
N GLY A 74 14.65 -15.98 59.42
CA GLY A 74 13.70 -16.31 60.50
C GLY A 74 12.29 -16.73 60.07
N THR A 75 11.99 -16.81 58.78
CA THR A 75 10.64 -17.16 58.28
C THR A 75 10.51 -18.55 57.66
N GLY A 76 11.60 -19.30 57.51
CA GLY A 76 11.63 -20.62 56.85
C GLY A 76 11.37 -20.62 55.34
N ARG A 77 11.00 -19.48 54.74
CA ARG A 77 10.75 -19.31 53.30
C ARG A 77 12.02 -18.96 52.54
N ALA A 78 12.01 -19.16 51.23
CA ALA A 78 13.06 -18.66 50.33
C ALA A 78 13.26 -17.14 50.49
N ARG A 79 14.47 -16.64 50.24
CA ARG A 79 14.75 -15.19 50.36
C ARG A 79 14.17 -14.44 49.17
N GLN A 80 13.38 -13.40 49.43
CA GLN A 80 12.75 -12.61 48.38
C GLN A 80 12.97 -11.11 48.65
N GLY A 81 13.43 -10.41 47.62
CA GLY A 81 13.70 -8.97 47.69
C GLY A 81 12.51 -8.11 47.25
N SER A 82 11.64 -8.62 46.39
CA SER A 82 10.48 -7.91 45.84
C SER A 82 9.48 -8.91 45.26
N ILE A 83 8.19 -8.57 45.28
CA ILE A 83 7.13 -9.35 44.61
C ILE A 83 7.14 -9.21 43.08
N ARG A 84 7.89 -8.24 42.52
CA ARG A 84 7.97 -8.01 41.05
C ARG A 84 9.07 -8.84 40.37
N ALA A 85 9.73 -9.74 41.10
CA ALA A 85 10.83 -10.50 40.55
C ALA A 85 10.33 -11.52 39.49
N PRO A 86 11.12 -11.86 38.48
CA PRO A 86 10.64 -12.60 37.30
C PRO A 86 10.04 -13.97 37.59
N GLN A 87 10.51 -14.64 38.65
CA GLN A 87 10.01 -15.93 39.09
C GLN A 87 8.61 -15.86 39.73
N TRP A 88 8.13 -14.66 40.08
CA TRP A 88 6.80 -14.48 40.64
C TRP A 88 5.74 -14.35 39.55
N VAL A 89 4.54 -14.86 39.82
CA VAL A 89 3.36 -14.60 38.99
C VAL A 89 3.06 -13.09 39.01
N GLY A 90 2.94 -12.47 37.83
CA GLY A 90 2.81 -11.02 37.68
C GLY A 90 4.13 -10.24 37.85
N GLY A 91 5.26 -10.95 37.95
CA GLY A 91 6.60 -10.36 37.92
C GLY A 91 6.98 -9.79 36.55
N GLY A 92 8.08 -9.04 36.50
CA GLY A 92 8.58 -8.47 35.24
C GLY A 92 9.30 -9.48 34.36
N THR A 93 9.20 -9.32 33.04
CA THR A 93 9.92 -10.13 32.05
C THR A 93 11.39 -9.69 31.97
N VAL A 94 12.35 -10.62 32.00
CA VAL A 94 13.80 -10.30 31.95
C VAL A 94 14.26 -10.02 30.51
N PHE A 95 14.10 -11.00 29.62
CA PHE A 95 14.51 -10.93 28.22
C PHE A 95 13.29 -10.82 27.30
N GLY A 96 12.39 -9.89 27.62
CA GLY A 96 11.22 -9.62 26.80
C GLY A 96 11.54 -8.68 25.63
N PRO A 97 10.64 -8.58 24.64
CA PRO A 97 10.79 -7.62 23.55
C PRO A 97 10.78 -6.19 24.09
N ILE A 98 11.65 -5.38 23.49
CA ILE A 98 11.80 -3.94 23.73
C ILE A 98 11.62 -3.24 22.37
N PRO A 99 10.92 -2.09 22.31
CA PRO A 99 10.79 -1.34 21.07
C PRO A 99 12.17 -1.02 20.48
N ARG A 100 12.37 -1.39 19.23
CA ARG A 100 13.65 -1.21 18.52
C ARG A 100 13.40 -0.95 17.04
N SER A 101 14.31 -0.21 16.43
CA SER A 101 14.37 -0.11 14.98
C SER A 101 14.93 -1.41 14.39
N TYR A 102 14.33 -1.86 13.29
CA TYR A 102 14.84 -2.95 12.46
C TYR A 102 15.53 -2.45 11.20
N ALA A 103 15.69 -1.13 11.06
CA ALA A 103 16.24 -0.53 9.86
C ALA A 103 17.67 -1.01 9.57
N GLN A 104 17.93 -1.40 8.33
CA GLN A 104 19.23 -1.86 7.84
C GLN A 104 19.70 -0.92 6.73
N TYR A 105 20.91 -0.37 6.90
CA TYR A 105 21.53 0.45 5.88
C TYR A 105 22.17 -0.42 4.79
N VAL A 106 21.94 -0.06 3.53
CA VAL A 106 22.55 -0.70 2.37
C VAL A 106 23.17 0.39 1.47
N PRO A 107 24.46 0.28 1.10
CA PRO A 107 25.12 1.23 0.21
C PRO A 107 24.36 1.44 -1.10
N ARG A 108 24.44 2.65 -1.67
CA ARG A 108 23.73 3.01 -2.91
C ARG A 108 24.09 2.10 -4.09
N GLN A 109 25.38 1.82 -4.26
CA GLN A 109 25.88 0.95 -5.34
C GLN A 109 25.35 -0.48 -5.22
N VAL A 110 25.29 -1.02 -4.00
CA VAL A 110 24.74 -2.36 -3.74
C VAL A 110 23.24 -2.41 -4.07
N ARG A 111 22.48 -1.35 -3.73
CA ARG A 111 21.06 -1.26 -4.12
C ARG A 111 20.85 -1.20 -5.63
N GLN A 112 21.69 -0.44 -6.34
CA GLN A 112 21.65 -0.36 -7.79
C GLN A 112 21.99 -1.71 -8.45
N LEU A 113 23.04 -2.37 -7.95
CA LEU A 113 23.43 -3.70 -8.41
C LEU A 113 22.33 -4.73 -8.17
N ALA A 114 21.70 -4.73 -6.99
CA ALA A 114 20.59 -5.61 -6.68
C ALA A 114 19.41 -5.41 -7.64
N ARG A 115 19.05 -4.16 -7.93
CA ARG A 115 17.98 -3.82 -8.88
C ARG A 115 18.33 -4.30 -10.29
N LYS A 116 19.56 -4.05 -10.74
CA LYS A 116 20.08 -4.52 -12.04
C LYS A 116 20.02 -6.05 -12.15
N SER A 117 20.53 -6.77 -11.15
CA SER A 117 20.47 -8.23 -11.11
C SER A 117 19.05 -8.79 -11.12
N ALA A 118 18.08 -8.11 -10.47
CA ALA A 118 16.68 -8.54 -10.50
C ALA A 118 16.05 -8.36 -11.89
N PHE A 119 16.34 -7.25 -12.58
CA PHE A 119 15.92 -7.06 -13.97
C PHE A 119 16.56 -8.09 -14.90
N ASN A 120 17.86 -8.38 -14.74
CA ASN A 120 18.54 -9.44 -15.50
C ASN A 120 17.91 -10.83 -15.26
N ALA A 121 17.51 -11.13 -14.02
CA ALA A 121 16.84 -12.39 -13.72
C ALA A 121 15.50 -12.50 -14.47
N ARG A 122 14.68 -11.44 -14.46
CA ARG A 122 13.42 -11.39 -15.23
C ARG A 122 13.63 -11.41 -16.74
N ALA A 123 14.70 -10.77 -17.23
CA ALA A 123 15.05 -10.80 -18.65
C ALA A 123 15.43 -12.22 -19.11
N ARG A 124 16.20 -12.97 -18.30
CA ARG A 124 16.54 -14.38 -18.59
C ARG A 124 15.33 -15.31 -18.62
N GLU A 125 14.29 -14.97 -17.86
CA GLU A 125 13.03 -15.72 -17.80
C GLU A 125 12.04 -15.31 -18.90
N ASN A 126 12.41 -14.36 -19.79
CA ASN A 126 11.51 -13.73 -20.76
C ASN A 126 10.25 -13.12 -20.11
N ALA A 127 10.37 -12.70 -18.86
CA ALA A 127 9.28 -12.17 -18.03
C ALA A 127 9.17 -10.64 -18.10
N ILE A 128 9.85 -10.01 -19.05
CA ILE A 128 9.81 -8.56 -19.28
C ILE A 128 9.09 -8.32 -20.59
N SER A 129 8.07 -7.47 -20.55
CA SER A 129 7.39 -6.97 -21.74
C SER A 129 7.43 -5.45 -21.75
N ILE A 130 7.60 -4.90 -22.94
CA ILE A 130 7.59 -3.45 -23.15
C ILE A 130 6.20 -3.05 -23.62
N ILE A 131 5.68 -1.97 -23.05
CA ILE A 131 4.40 -1.39 -23.46
C ILE A 131 4.65 0.04 -23.91
N ASP A 132 3.87 0.49 -24.88
CA ASP A 132 3.75 1.90 -25.20
C ASP A 132 3.34 2.78 -24.02
N GLY A 133 3.47 4.09 -24.26
CA GLY A 133 3.01 5.08 -23.32
C GLY A 133 1.55 4.89 -22.94
N PHE A 134 1.28 4.69 -21.65
CA PHE A 134 -0.09 4.72 -21.14
C PHE A 134 -0.61 6.16 -21.20
N ALA A 135 -1.60 6.41 -22.05
CA ALA A 135 -2.36 7.65 -22.13
C ALA A 135 -3.80 7.42 -21.65
N PHE A 136 -4.01 7.35 -20.34
CA PHE A 136 -5.35 7.29 -19.76
C PHE A 136 -5.84 8.69 -19.39
N ASP A 137 -6.82 9.21 -20.13
CA ASP A 137 -7.50 10.47 -19.79
C ASP A 137 -8.35 10.33 -18.51
N THR A 138 -8.95 9.15 -18.32
CA THR A 138 -9.81 8.85 -17.16
C THR A 138 -9.38 7.56 -16.48
N PRO A 139 -9.38 7.50 -15.13
CA PRO A 139 -9.02 6.27 -14.42
C PRO A 139 -10.13 5.22 -14.61
N LYS A 140 -9.79 4.10 -15.26
CA LYS A 140 -10.72 2.99 -15.55
C LYS A 140 -10.02 1.66 -15.31
N THR A 141 -10.40 0.98 -14.23
CA THR A 141 -9.88 -0.35 -13.85
C THR A 141 -10.12 -1.40 -14.94
N LYS A 142 -11.28 -1.35 -15.60
CA LYS A 142 -11.64 -2.28 -16.67
C LYS A 142 -10.65 -2.21 -17.85
N ALA A 143 -10.23 -1.01 -18.25
CA ALA A 143 -9.29 -0.85 -19.36
C ALA A 143 -7.94 -1.53 -19.08
N LEU A 144 -7.44 -1.40 -17.84
CA LEU A 144 -6.20 -2.06 -17.43
C LEU A 144 -6.36 -3.57 -17.30
N LEU A 145 -7.52 -4.04 -16.81
CA LEU A 145 -7.82 -5.47 -16.73
C LEU A 145 -7.93 -6.11 -18.12
N ASP A 146 -8.58 -5.43 -19.06
CA ASP A 146 -8.72 -5.89 -20.45
C ASP A 146 -7.32 -6.00 -21.11
N LEU A 147 -6.43 -5.03 -20.88
CA LEU A 147 -5.03 -5.12 -21.32
C LEU A 147 -4.31 -6.33 -20.73
N ILE A 148 -4.35 -6.50 -19.41
CA ILE A 148 -3.67 -7.61 -18.71
C ILE A 148 -4.20 -8.97 -19.19
N THR A 149 -5.50 -9.04 -19.48
CA THR A 149 -6.15 -10.26 -19.99
C THR A 149 -5.71 -10.57 -21.41
N ARG A 150 -5.60 -9.55 -22.28
CA ARG A 150 -5.08 -9.69 -23.65
C ARG A 150 -3.63 -10.15 -23.69
N LEU A 151 -2.81 -9.68 -22.75
CA LEU A 151 -1.43 -10.15 -22.59
C LEU A 151 -1.33 -11.59 -22.04
N GLY A 152 -2.43 -12.21 -21.62
CA GLY A 152 -2.45 -13.57 -21.09
C GLY A 152 -1.85 -13.70 -19.68
N VAL A 153 -1.69 -12.58 -18.96
CA VAL A 153 -1.00 -12.53 -17.65
C VAL A 153 -1.93 -12.20 -16.48
N ALA A 154 -3.25 -12.32 -16.68
CA ALA A 154 -4.26 -12.06 -15.64
C ALA A 154 -4.10 -12.95 -14.40
N ASP A 155 -3.64 -14.19 -14.59
CA ASP A 155 -3.40 -15.16 -13.51
C ASP A 155 -1.98 -15.09 -12.94
N GLN A 156 -1.25 -13.99 -13.18
CA GLN A 156 0.11 -13.79 -12.70
C GLN A 156 0.23 -12.49 -11.90
N LYS A 157 1.31 -12.34 -11.13
CA LYS A 157 1.62 -11.07 -10.47
C LYS A 157 2.29 -10.13 -11.46
N VAL A 158 1.65 -9.00 -11.74
CA VAL A 158 2.09 -8.05 -12.74
C VAL A 158 2.62 -6.79 -12.06
N LEU A 159 3.84 -6.39 -12.43
CA LEU A 159 4.40 -5.10 -12.06
C LEU A 159 4.40 -4.19 -13.28
N ILE A 160 3.69 -3.07 -13.21
CA ILE A 160 3.62 -2.06 -14.26
C ILE A 160 4.51 -0.89 -13.85
N LEU A 161 5.54 -0.63 -14.66
CA LEU A 161 6.49 0.45 -14.49
C LEU A 161 6.18 1.56 -15.50
N THR A 162 5.71 2.70 -14.99
CA THR A 162 5.36 3.87 -15.82
C THR A 162 6.55 4.79 -16.01
N ASP A 163 6.53 5.56 -17.10
CA ASP A 163 7.41 6.72 -17.27
C ASP A 163 6.90 7.86 -16.37
N GLY A 164 7.63 8.10 -15.28
CA GLY A 164 7.25 9.06 -14.26
C GLY A 164 5.97 8.71 -13.48
N VAL A 165 5.38 9.73 -12.85
CA VAL A 165 4.20 9.60 -11.99
C VAL A 165 2.92 9.79 -12.80
N LYS A 166 2.26 8.68 -13.15
CA LYS A 166 0.97 8.70 -13.85
C LYS A 166 -0.19 8.32 -12.92
N THR A 167 -0.85 9.33 -12.35
CA THR A 167 -1.92 9.14 -11.37
C THR A 167 -3.10 8.33 -11.90
N ASN A 168 -3.52 8.56 -13.15
CA ASN A 168 -4.65 7.84 -13.74
C ASN A 168 -4.38 6.34 -13.92
N VAL A 169 -3.16 5.97 -14.32
CA VAL A 169 -2.71 4.57 -14.44
C VAL A 169 -2.66 3.93 -13.05
N PHE A 170 -2.07 4.62 -12.07
CA PHE A 170 -1.99 4.14 -10.70
C PHE A 170 -3.37 3.90 -10.08
N LEU A 171 -4.30 4.84 -10.23
CA LEU A 171 -5.67 4.71 -9.74
C LEU A 171 -6.43 3.56 -10.42
N SER A 172 -6.14 3.30 -11.70
CA SER A 172 -6.74 2.20 -12.46
C SER A 172 -6.22 0.83 -12.03
N GLY A 173 -4.96 0.73 -11.58
CA GLY A 173 -4.35 -0.53 -11.13
C GLY A 173 -4.49 -0.84 -9.65
N ARG A 174 -4.63 0.17 -8.78
CA ARG A 174 -4.66 0.01 -7.31
C ARG A 174 -5.65 -1.02 -6.78
N ASN A 175 -6.79 -1.21 -7.45
CA ASN A 175 -7.83 -2.13 -7.01
C ASN A 175 -7.58 -3.59 -7.42
N LEU A 176 -6.64 -3.84 -8.33
CA LEU A 176 -6.35 -5.17 -8.83
C LEU A 176 -5.38 -5.89 -7.86
N PRO A 177 -5.74 -7.06 -7.31
CA PRO A 177 -5.00 -7.68 -6.21
C PRO A 177 -3.60 -8.17 -6.60
N ARG A 178 -3.40 -8.50 -7.89
CA ARG A 178 -2.15 -9.07 -8.40
C ARG A 178 -1.32 -8.05 -9.19
N VAL A 179 -1.71 -6.77 -9.17
CA VAL A 179 -1.07 -5.73 -9.97
C VAL A 179 -0.49 -4.66 -9.05
N HIS A 180 0.76 -4.32 -9.30
CA HIS A 180 1.38 -3.13 -8.72
C HIS A 180 1.74 -2.17 -9.84
N VAL A 181 1.29 -0.92 -9.72
CA VAL A 181 1.67 0.18 -10.61
C VAL A 181 2.58 1.12 -9.84
N MET A 182 3.76 1.40 -10.38
CA MET A 182 4.68 2.39 -9.80
C MET A 182 5.55 3.04 -10.89
N PRO A 183 6.11 4.23 -10.63
CA PRO A 183 7.12 4.80 -11.51
C PRO A 183 8.37 3.92 -11.59
N TYR A 184 9.02 3.88 -12.75
CA TYR A 184 10.28 3.16 -12.92
C TYR A 184 11.39 3.64 -11.96
N SER A 185 11.39 4.92 -11.56
CA SER A 185 12.36 5.49 -10.61
C SER A 185 12.28 4.85 -9.22
N ASP A 186 11.07 4.47 -8.79
CA ASP A 186 10.76 4.12 -7.41
C ASP A 186 10.81 2.61 -7.18
N VAL A 187 11.01 1.84 -8.25
CA VAL A 187 11.02 0.39 -8.19
C VAL A 187 12.18 -0.13 -7.32
N SER A 188 11.82 -1.00 -6.38
CA SER A 188 12.77 -1.71 -5.52
C SER A 188 13.02 -3.13 -6.04
N THR A 189 14.14 -3.72 -5.64
CA THR A 189 14.46 -5.13 -5.93
C THR A 189 13.34 -6.07 -5.45
N TYR A 190 12.67 -5.74 -4.35
CA TYR A 190 11.55 -6.53 -3.83
C TYR A 190 10.37 -6.56 -4.80
N HIS A 191 10.00 -5.42 -5.39
CA HIS A 191 8.85 -5.35 -6.30
C HIS A 191 9.08 -6.19 -7.56
N ILE A 192 10.28 -6.14 -8.13
CA ILE A 192 10.66 -6.90 -9.33
C ILE A 192 10.63 -8.41 -9.07
N LEU A 193 11.10 -8.84 -7.89
CA LEU A 193 11.09 -10.25 -7.50
C LEU A 193 9.72 -10.74 -7.04
N TRP A 194 8.86 -9.84 -6.57
CA TRP A 194 7.49 -10.17 -6.19
C TRP A 194 6.61 -10.46 -7.42
N SER A 195 6.83 -9.74 -8.52
CA SER A 195 6.09 -9.91 -9.77
C SER A 195 6.59 -11.07 -10.60
N ASP A 196 5.68 -11.80 -11.21
CA ASP A 196 5.99 -12.85 -12.19
C ASP A 196 6.29 -12.22 -13.56
N VAL A 197 5.57 -11.15 -13.94
CA VAL A 197 5.76 -10.40 -15.19
C VAL A 197 5.96 -8.92 -14.90
N VAL A 198 6.93 -8.31 -15.59
CA VAL A 198 7.25 -6.88 -15.49
C VAL A 198 6.90 -6.20 -16.82
N LEU A 199 5.91 -5.32 -16.78
CA LEU A 199 5.50 -4.47 -17.88
C LEU A 199 6.20 -3.12 -17.73
N ILE A 200 7.04 -2.75 -18.69
CA ILE A 200 7.82 -1.51 -18.66
C ILE A 200 7.35 -0.60 -19.78
N GLU A 201 6.99 0.62 -19.44
CA GLU A 201 6.70 1.64 -20.43
C GLU A 201 7.98 2.00 -21.21
N ALA A 202 7.91 2.03 -22.54
CA ALA A 202 9.05 2.32 -23.42
C ALA A 202 9.77 3.64 -23.05
N GLY A 203 9.00 4.70 -22.76
CA GLY A 203 9.54 6.00 -22.33
C GLY A 203 10.42 5.91 -21.08
N ALA A 204 10.13 4.97 -20.18
CA ALA A 204 10.89 4.78 -18.95
C ALA A 204 12.31 4.22 -19.18
N LEU A 205 12.56 3.56 -20.31
CA LEU A 205 13.88 3.05 -20.69
C LEU A 205 14.72 4.09 -21.46
N GLY A 206 14.17 5.28 -21.75
CA GLY A 206 14.85 6.34 -22.50
C GLY A 206 14.94 6.10 -24.01
N SER A 207 14.34 5.02 -24.51
CA SER A 207 14.14 4.74 -25.93
C SER A 207 12.64 4.77 -26.21
N PRO A 208 12.05 5.94 -26.55
CA PRO A 208 10.68 5.97 -27.03
C PRO A 208 10.60 5.04 -28.26
N LEU A 209 9.67 4.10 -28.23
CA LEU A 209 9.34 3.35 -29.44
C LEU A 209 8.77 4.36 -30.44
N GLU A 210 9.28 4.35 -31.67
CA GLU A 210 8.67 5.13 -32.74
C GLU A 210 7.20 4.72 -32.84
N ALA A 211 6.32 5.72 -32.89
CA ALA A 211 4.90 5.49 -33.00
C ALA A 211 4.64 4.74 -34.32
N ALA A 212 4.26 3.46 -34.24
CA ALA A 212 3.72 2.76 -35.37
C ALA A 212 2.41 3.47 -35.80
N PRO A 213 2.12 3.58 -37.11
CA PRO A 213 0.89 4.19 -37.57
C PRO A 213 -0.28 3.40 -36.98
N GLU A 214 -1.20 4.11 -36.33
CA GLU A 214 -2.47 3.55 -35.91
C GLU A 214 -3.16 3.04 -37.18
N THR A 215 -3.22 1.72 -37.36
CA THR A 215 -4.04 1.11 -38.40
C THR A 215 -5.50 1.34 -38.00
N GLU A 216 -6.06 2.40 -38.56
CA GLU A 216 -7.50 2.60 -38.67
C GLU A 216 -8.07 1.44 -39.46
N ASP A 217 -8.56 0.38 -38.80
CA ASP A 217 -9.51 -0.52 -39.42
C ASP A 217 -10.46 -1.17 -38.41
N ALA A 218 -11.75 -1.03 -38.71
CA ALA A 218 -12.94 -1.62 -38.09
C ALA A 218 -13.75 -0.76 -37.10
N THR A 219 -14.17 0.44 -37.52
CA THR A 219 -15.56 0.91 -37.26
C THR A 219 -16.15 1.68 -38.44
N GLU A 220 -16.42 0.99 -39.55
CA GLU A 220 -17.50 1.38 -40.46
C GLU A 220 -18.69 0.43 -40.26
N GLY A 221 -19.88 1.00 -40.07
CA GLY A 221 -21.16 0.28 -40.23
C GLY A 221 -22.06 0.21 -39.00
N ALA A 222 -22.65 1.34 -38.58
CA ALA A 222 -24.07 1.38 -38.18
C ALA A 222 -24.56 2.83 -38.09
N ALA A 223 -25.05 3.35 -39.21
CA ALA A 223 -25.87 4.55 -39.25
C ALA A 223 -27.10 4.37 -38.34
N ARG A 224 -27.25 5.25 -37.34
CA ARG A 224 -28.47 5.36 -36.52
C ARG A 224 -29.16 6.68 -36.85
N PRO A 225 -30.47 6.69 -37.14
CA PRO A 225 -31.14 7.84 -37.76
C PRO A 225 -31.16 9.07 -36.85
N LYS A 226 -31.05 10.24 -37.48
CA LYS A 226 -31.13 11.58 -36.87
C LYS A 226 -32.42 11.69 -36.04
N ARG A 227 -32.29 11.78 -34.72
CA ARG A 227 -33.39 12.25 -33.87
C ARG A 227 -33.49 13.77 -33.98
N SER A 228 -34.63 14.19 -34.49
CA SER A 228 -35.05 15.57 -34.72
C SER A 228 -34.93 16.45 -33.45
N ALA A 229 -34.55 17.70 -33.69
CA ALA A 229 -34.24 18.72 -32.71
C ALA A 229 -35.48 19.36 -32.04
N ASP A 230 -36.54 18.61 -31.76
CA ASP A 230 -37.79 19.17 -31.20
C ASP A 230 -38.16 18.68 -29.78
N ALA A 231 -37.36 17.81 -29.16
CA ALA A 231 -37.65 17.30 -27.81
C ALA A 231 -36.99 18.09 -26.65
N ALA A 232 -36.13 19.07 -26.93
CA ALA A 232 -35.40 19.83 -25.90
C ALA A 232 -36.09 21.14 -25.45
N ARG A 233 -37.23 21.50 -26.05
CA ARG A 233 -37.97 22.73 -25.70
C ARG A 233 -39.16 22.51 -24.74
N GLY A 234 -39.56 21.26 -24.49
CA GLY A 234 -40.65 20.91 -23.57
C GLY A 234 -40.22 20.70 -22.11
N ALA A 235 -39.01 20.20 -21.86
CA ALA A 235 -38.58 19.81 -20.51
C ALA A 235 -38.08 20.98 -19.64
N ARG A 236 -37.67 22.11 -20.23
CA ARG A 236 -37.24 23.31 -19.49
C ARG A 236 -38.40 24.18 -18.99
N LYS A 237 -39.63 23.95 -19.44
CA LYS A 237 -40.83 24.69 -19.00
C LYS A 237 -41.59 24.00 -17.84
N ALA A 238 -41.25 22.75 -17.52
CA ALA A 238 -41.85 21.99 -16.42
C ALA A 238 -41.06 22.13 -15.08
N ALA A 239 -39.76 22.42 -15.14
CA ALA A 239 -38.93 22.59 -13.93
C ALA A 239 -39.05 23.99 -13.28
N SER A 240 -39.47 25.03 -14.02
CA SER A 240 -39.62 26.38 -13.48
C SER A 240 -40.95 26.65 -12.77
N LYS A 241 -41.95 25.77 -12.89
CA LYS A 241 -43.23 25.86 -12.14
C LYS A 241 -43.26 25.04 -10.84
N ALA A 242 -42.28 24.17 -10.59
CA ALA A 242 -42.20 23.37 -9.36
C ALA A 242 -41.35 24.03 -8.24
N GLY A 243 -40.52 25.04 -8.57
CA GLY A 243 -39.68 25.75 -7.60
C GLY A 243 -40.36 26.92 -6.87
N ALA A 244 -41.48 27.44 -7.37
CA ALA A 244 -42.10 28.67 -6.86
C ALA A 244 -43.23 28.46 -5.83
N LYS A 245 -43.61 27.21 -5.50
CA LYS A 245 -44.68 26.91 -4.53
C LYS A 245 -44.23 26.34 -3.19
N LYS A 246 -42.92 26.19 -2.93
CA LYS A 246 -42.39 25.63 -1.67
C LYS A 246 -41.61 26.63 -0.79
N ALA A 247 -41.57 27.91 -1.17
CA ALA A 247 -40.84 28.96 -0.45
C ALA A 247 -41.76 30.00 0.27
N ALA A 248 -43.08 29.83 0.27
CA ALA A 248 -44.03 30.84 0.78
C ALA A 248 -44.78 30.44 2.07
N THR A 249 -44.42 29.36 2.75
CA THR A 249 -45.02 29.00 4.04
C THR A 249 -43.96 28.46 4.99
N ARG A 250 -43.29 29.39 5.70
CA ARG A 250 -42.82 29.27 7.09
C ARG A 250 -41.92 30.47 7.43
N GLY A 251 -42.55 31.63 7.55
CA GLY A 251 -42.06 32.70 8.40
C GLY A 251 -42.75 32.62 9.77
N ALA A 252 -41.98 32.95 10.83
CA ALA A 252 -42.37 33.29 12.20
C ALA A 252 -42.13 32.21 13.30
N ALA A 253 -41.00 32.34 14.02
CA ALA A 253 -40.95 32.62 15.48
C ALA A 253 -39.50 32.53 16.03
N LYS A 254 -39.22 33.36 17.05
CA LYS A 254 -37.91 33.88 17.52
C LYS A 254 -37.21 33.05 18.63
N LYS A 255 -35.88 33.24 18.67
CA LYS A 255 -34.93 33.40 19.82
C LYS A 255 -34.96 32.42 21.01
N SER A 256 -33.80 31.81 21.32
CA SER A 256 -33.06 32.06 22.58
C SER A 256 -31.69 31.36 22.63
N THR A 257 -30.68 32.12 23.04
CA THR A 257 -29.28 31.79 23.34
C THR A 257 -29.07 31.12 24.70
N ALA A 258 -28.10 30.21 24.81
CA ALA A 258 -27.25 29.86 25.99
C ALA A 258 -26.84 28.36 25.89
N LYS A 259 -25.72 27.82 26.39
CA LYS A 259 -24.39 28.23 26.88
C LYS A 259 -23.68 26.89 27.19
N ARG A 260 -22.37 26.83 26.94
CA ARG A 260 -21.44 25.68 27.14
C ARG A 260 -21.52 25.09 28.58
N PRO A 261 -21.49 23.75 28.81
CA PRO A 261 -21.36 23.24 30.16
C PRO A 261 -19.89 23.06 30.55
N THR A 262 -19.49 23.71 31.63
CA THR A 262 -18.23 23.51 32.36
C THR A 262 -18.40 22.47 33.46
N ALA A 263 -17.33 21.70 33.68
CA ALA A 263 -17.17 20.73 34.76
C ALA A 263 -17.49 21.30 36.17
N LYS A 264 -18.13 20.49 37.01
CA LYS A 264 -18.26 20.75 38.45
C LYS A 264 -17.79 19.55 39.26
N LYS A 265 -16.81 19.82 40.13
CA LYS A 265 -16.40 19.05 41.30
C LYS A 265 -17.62 18.69 42.17
N ALA A 266 -17.62 17.49 42.74
CA ALA A 266 -18.30 17.20 44.00
C ALA A 266 -17.37 16.37 44.88
N ALA A 267 -17.04 16.92 46.05
CA ALA A 267 -16.34 16.26 47.14
C ALA A 267 -17.34 15.95 48.26
N ALA A 268 -17.21 14.76 48.83
CA ALA A 268 -17.47 14.33 50.21
C ALA A 268 -18.73 14.79 50.98
N LYS A 269 -19.52 13.79 51.45
CA LYS A 269 -19.92 13.71 52.87
C LYS A 269 -20.18 12.26 53.31
N LYS A 270 -19.62 11.91 54.48
CA LYS A 270 -19.70 10.63 55.21
C LYS A 270 -21.04 10.48 55.96
N THR A 271 -21.48 9.23 56.15
CA THR A 271 -22.06 8.61 57.39
C THR A 271 -22.09 7.08 57.15
N ALA A 272 -21.29 6.23 57.81
CA ALA A 272 -21.57 5.51 59.08
C ALA A 272 -23.01 4.93 59.14
N SER A 273 -23.32 3.66 59.41
CA SER A 273 -22.69 2.63 60.25
C SER A 273 -23.40 1.26 60.09
N LYS A 274 -22.78 0.18 60.63
CA LYS A 274 -23.33 -1.14 61.05
C LYS A 274 -23.94 -2.05 59.95
N SER A 275 -23.90 -3.38 59.99
CA SER A 275 -23.18 -4.42 60.76
C SER A 275 -23.66 -5.77 60.19
N THR A 276 -22.77 -6.78 60.17
CA THR A 276 -23.07 -8.23 60.31
C THR A 276 -24.11 -8.89 59.38
N LYS A 277 -23.70 -9.90 58.59
CA LYS A 277 -23.86 -11.32 59.00
C LYS A 277 -23.18 -12.28 58.01
N LYS A 278 -22.37 -13.14 58.61
CA LYS A 278 -21.80 -14.41 58.16
C LYS A 278 -22.90 -15.45 57.89
N LYS A 279 -22.77 -16.22 56.80
CA LYS A 279 -23.20 -17.63 56.54
C LYS A 279 -23.23 -17.77 55.00
N GLY A 280 -22.54 -18.67 54.32
CA GLY A 280 -22.12 -20.00 54.69
C GLY A 280 -22.93 -21.02 53.87
N LYS A 281 -22.37 -21.46 52.74
CA LYS A 281 -22.27 -22.86 52.31
C LYS A 281 -21.22 -22.94 51.22
#